data_AF-A0A8T6ZVX5-F1
#
_entry.id   AF-A0A8T6ZVX5-F1
#
_cell.length_a   1.000
_cell.length_b   1.000
_cell.length_c   1.000
_cell.angle_alpha   90.00
_cell.angle_beta   90.00
_cell.angle_gamma   90.00
#
_symmetry.space_group_name_H-M   'P 1'
#
loop_
_entity.id
_entity.type
_entity.pdbx_description
1 polymer ?
#
loop_
_entity_poly.entity_id
_entity_poly.type
_entity_poly.pdbx_seq_one_letter_code
_entity_poly.pdbx_strand_id
1 'polypeptide(L)' 'MAQVASKLQHIEEVDGQQIKIRPVTLDDAEIERDFIEDLSTLSKHYRFLGGVAHLSPEELVDLCDTD' A
#
# COMPACT_ATOMS: atom_id res chain seq x y z
N MET A 1 -16.01 -5.95 16.98
CA MET A 1 -15.73 -5.95 15.53
C MET A 1 -14.23 -5.99 15.19
N ALA A 2 -13.31 -6.04 16.17
CA ALA A 2 -11.86 -6.05 15.92
C ALA A 2 -11.20 -7.44 15.73
N GLN A 3 -11.96 -8.54 15.80
CA GLN A 3 -11.38 -9.90 15.91
C GLN A 3 -11.09 -10.58 14.54
N VAL A 4 -11.53 -10.02 13.41
CA VAL A 4 -11.50 -10.72 12.11
C VAL A 4 -10.20 -10.49 11.32
N ALA A 5 -9.51 -9.36 11.51
CA ALA A 5 -8.32 -9.01 10.72
C ALA A 5 -7.09 -9.94 10.95
N SER A 6 -7.01 -10.64 12.09
CA SER A 6 -5.84 -11.46 12.43
C SER A 6 -5.66 -12.73 11.58
N LYS A 7 -6.60 -13.06 10.68
CA LYS A 7 -6.66 -14.36 9.99
C LYS A 7 -6.31 -14.36 8.49
N LEU A 8 -5.98 -13.22 7.90
CA LEU A 8 -5.74 -13.08 6.45
C LEU A 8 -4.28 -12.70 6.14
N GLN A 9 -3.32 -13.43 6.71
CA GLN A 9 -1.92 -13.30 6.35
C GLN A 9 -1.49 -14.54 5.58
N HIS A 10 -0.91 -14.35 4.39
CA HIS A 10 -0.38 -15.42 3.56
C HIS A 10 1.06 -15.10 3.15
N ILE A 11 1.90 -16.12 3.06
CA ILE A 11 3.29 -16.00 2.61
C ILE A 11 3.37 -16.63 1.24
N GLU A 12 3.86 -15.88 0.27
CA GLU A 12 4.10 -16.30 -1.11
C GLU A 12 5.59 -16.22 -1.43
N GLU A 13 6.03 -16.98 -2.44
CA GLU A 13 7.38 -16.84 -3.01
C GLU A 13 7.29 -16.19 -4.39
N VAL A 14 7.99 -15.06 -4.56
CA VAL A 14 8.09 -14.33 -5.83
C VAL A 14 9.56 -14.14 -6.13
N ASP A 15 10.03 -14.67 -7.26
CA ASP A 15 11.43 -14.61 -7.70
C ASP A 15 12.45 -15.06 -6.63
N GLY A 16 12.08 -16.09 -5.84
CA GLY A 16 12.91 -16.62 -4.75
C GLY A 16 12.88 -15.78 -3.47
N GLN A 17 12.06 -14.73 -3.39
CA GLN A 17 11.85 -13.92 -2.21
C GLN A 17 10.51 -14.25 -1.54
N GLN A 18 10.53 -14.43 -0.22
CA GLN A 18 9.29 -14.58 0.55
C GLN A 18 8.60 -13.23 0.74
N ILE A 19 7.33 -13.16 0.36
CA ILE A 19 6.47 -11.98 0.43
C ILE A 19 5.29 -12.28 1.36
N LYS A 20 4.99 -11.35 2.27
CA LYS A 20 3.84 -11.43 3.16
C LYS A 20 2.69 -10.59 2.61
N ILE A 21 1.60 -11.23 2.24
CA ILE A 21 0.35 -10.61 1.83
C ILE A 21 -0.57 -10.51 3.04
N ARG A 22 -1.08 -9.31 3.31
CA ARG A 22 -1.96 -8.99 4.43
C ARG A 22 -2.78 -7.73 4.11
N PRO A 23 -3.89 -7.48 4.82
CA PRO A 23 -4.57 -6.18 4.76
C PRO A 23 -3.62 -5.03 5.09
N VAL A 24 -3.82 -3.91 4.39
CA VAL A 24 -3.22 -2.61 4.71
C VAL A 24 -3.96 -2.05 5.93
N THR A 25 -3.24 -1.33 6.78
CA THR A 25 -3.78 -0.71 7.99
C THR A 25 -3.23 0.71 8.13
N LEU A 26 -3.85 1.54 8.98
CA LEU A 26 -3.37 2.92 9.23
C LEU A 26 -1.91 2.99 9.73
N ASP A 27 -1.41 1.94 10.38
CA ASP A 27 -0.01 1.86 10.82
C ASP A 27 0.98 1.72 9.64
N ASP A 28 0.48 1.41 8.44
CA ASP A 28 1.29 1.26 7.22
C ASP A 28 1.46 2.56 6.43
N ALA A 29 0.93 3.69 6.92
CA ALA A 29 0.97 4.96 6.21
C ALA A 29 2.38 5.38 5.77
N GLU A 30 3.40 5.15 6.60
CA GLU A 30 4.79 5.45 6.22
C GLU A 30 5.29 4.52 5.11
N ILE A 31 4.94 3.23 5.15
CA ILE A 31 5.31 2.24 4.13
C ILE A 31 4.63 2.58 2.79
N GLU A 32 3.35 2.96 2.82
CA GLU A 32 2.58 3.30 1.61
C GLU A 32 3.11 4.60 0.96
N ARG A 33 3.45 5.61 1.78
CA ARG A 33 4.07 6.84 1.30
C ARG A 33 5.39 6.53 0.60
N ASP A 34 6.28 5.80 1.26
CA ASP A 34 7.60 5.50 0.73
C ASP A 34 7.50 4.65 -0.55
N PHE A 35 6.57 3.68 -0.59
CA PHE A 35 6.27 2.90 -1.79
C PHE A 35 5.89 3.79 -2.98
N ILE A 36 4.99 4.76 -2.77
CA ILE A 36 4.55 5.66 -3.84
C ILE A 36 5.65 6.63 -4.24
N GLU A 37 6.44 7.15 -3.31
CA GLU A 37 7.57 8.02 -3.63
C GLU A 37 8.61 7.33 -4.52
N ASP A 38 8.89 6.06 -4.24
CA ASP A 38 9.86 5.24 -4.97
C ASP A 38 9.34 4.74 -6.34
N LEU A 39 8.05 4.93 -6.65
CA LEU A 39 7.53 4.62 -7.98
C LEU A 39 8.16 5.51 -9.05
N SER A 40 8.55 4.88 -10.16
CA SER A 40 8.96 5.62 -11.35
C SER A 40 7.85 6.56 -11.85
N THR A 41 8.22 7.67 -12.48
CA THR A 41 7.25 8.60 -13.08
C THR A 41 6.26 7.90 -14.02
N LEU A 42 6.72 6.89 -14.77
CA LEU A 42 5.87 6.10 -15.67
C LEU A 42 4.87 5.24 -14.89
N SER A 43 5.31 4.60 -13.81
CA SER A 43 4.44 3.83 -12.91
C SER A 43 3.41 4.72 -12.22
N LYS A 44 3.82 5.90 -11.72
CA LYS A 44 2.92 6.93 -11.17
C LYS A 44 1.89 7.37 -12.22
N HIS A 45 2.32 7.61 -13.45
CA HIS A 45 1.43 7.96 -14.55
C HIS A 45 0.39 6.88 -14.82
N TYR A 46 0.76 5.60 -14.91
CA TYR A 46 -0.21 4.53 -15.15
C TYR A 46 -1.15 4.30 -13.97
N ARG A 47 -0.66 4.42 -12.73
CA ARG A 47 -1.47 4.16 -11.53
C ARG A 47 -2.43 5.30 -11.21
N PHE A 48 -2.03 6.54 -11.43
CA PHE A 48 -2.79 7.74 -11.07
C PHE A 48 -3.21 8.60 -12.27
N LEU A 49 -3.06 8.07 -13.49
CA LEU A 49 -3.35 8.76 -14.76
C LEU A 49 -2.62 10.11 -14.91
N GLY A 50 -1.45 10.24 -14.28
CA GLY A 50 -0.66 11.47 -14.23
C GLY A 50 -1.18 12.55 -13.27
N GLY A 51 -2.19 12.23 -12.44
CA GLY A 51 -2.80 13.17 -11.50
C GLY A 51 -2.06 13.35 -10.18
N VAL A 52 -1.16 12.41 -9.82
CA VAL A 52 -0.49 12.40 -8.51
C VAL A 52 1.03 12.31 -8.68
N ALA A 53 1.73 13.34 -8.18
CA ALA A 53 3.19 13.35 -8.06
C ALA A 53 3.64 12.95 -6.64
N HIS A 54 2.91 13.45 -5.63
CA HIS A 54 3.06 13.20 -4.20
C HIS A 54 1.66 13.09 -3.59
N LEU A 55 1.50 12.26 -2.56
CA LEU A 55 0.23 12.16 -1.83
C LEU A 55 0.12 13.22 -0.73
N SER A 56 -1.07 13.78 -0.57
CA SER A 56 -1.45 14.51 0.64
C SER A 56 -1.65 13.54 1.81
N PRO A 57 -1.57 14.03 3.07
CA PRO A 57 -1.84 13.20 4.25
C PRO A 57 -3.25 12.57 4.25
N GLU A 58 -4.24 13.25 3.65
CA GLU A 58 -5.62 12.77 3.56
C GLU A 58 -5.72 11.59 2.58
N GLU A 59 -5.15 11.73 1.38
CA GLU A 59 -5.11 10.63 0.40
C GLU A 59 -4.33 9.41 0.89
N LEU A 60 -3.32 9.62 1.75
CA LEU A 60 -2.57 8.53 2.36
C LEU A 60 -3.42 7.75 3.39
N VAL A 61 -4.25 8.46 4.16
CA VAL A 61 -5.21 7.82 5.07
C VAL A 61 -6.24 7.03 4.28
N ASP A 62 -6.80 7.60 3.21
CA ASP A 62 -7.78 6.91 2.36
C ASP A 62 -7.24 5.61 1.73
N LEU A 63 -5.92 5.54 1.45
CA LEU A 63 -5.28 4.32 0.95
C LEU A 63 -5.02 3.27 2.04
N CYS A 64 -4.92 3.69 3.30
CA CYS A 64 -4.63 2.82 4.44
C CYS A 64 -5.86 2.45 5.27
N ASP A 65 -6.98 3.15 5.07
CA ASP A 65 -8.27 2.88 5.68
C ASP A 65 -9.09 1.98 4.73
N THR A 66 -9.10 0.68 5.01
CA THR A 66 -9.71 -0.32 4.10
C THR A 66 -11.19 -0.59 4.44
N ASP A 67 -11.86 0.31 5.18
CA ASP A 67 -13.24 0.15 5.68
C ASP A 67 -14.26 1.14 5.06
#